data_AF-U2HYI0-F1
#
_entry.id   AF-U2HYI0-F1
#
_cell.length_a   1.000
_cell.length_b   1.000
_cell.length_c   1.000
_cell.angle_alpha   90.00
_cell.angle_beta   90.00
_cell.angle_gamma   90.00
#
_symmetry.space_group_name_H-M   'P 1'
#
loop_
_entity.id
_entity.type
_entity.pdbx_description
1 polymer ?
#
loop_
_entity_poly.entity_id
_entity_poly.type
_entity_poly.pdbx_seq_one_letter_code
_entity_poly.pdbx_strand_id
1 'polypeptide(L)'
;MKKGFIYMLMPFFLMTGSCKKYLDVNKNIDAPDYADGYLYLANITQQYQGIYWDYRAVAPMTQMMGTTVTLYTNFANHSYALGNDAGGEVWRSVYWTQGMNLENLINQSVEAEDWTLAGIGYAIKAFSWDALTKLHGELPLKDAFVPNMLTHSYDYQDEVYDQVRAWARTAIELLEREDNHNYGNKISKNDYIYAGDKSKWIKFANAVIVRNLASLSNKKDFKDKYAQELIDAAAKSFQSPDDDATVKIDAGSQSAPYSGYNNFWGTSRGNLTYNYFQHEYAVQVLTGTVPEYGQVGNNE
;
A
#
# COMPACT_ATOMS: atom_id res chain seq x y z
N MET A 1 -17.64 77.94 -43.46
CA MET A 1 -16.32 78.48 -43.07
C MET A 1 -16.04 78.03 -41.63
N LYS A 2 -14.89 77.38 -41.34
CA LYS A 2 -13.80 77.88 -40.46
C LYS A 2 -14.32 78.55 -39.16
N LYS A 3 -14.07 78.16 -37.89
CA LYS A 3 -13.19 77.18 -37.18
C LYS A 3 -13.88 76.84 -35.81
N GLY A 4 -13.59 75.82 -34.98
CA GLY A 4 -12.74 74.62 -35.02
C GLY A 4 -11.34 74.72 -34.36
N PHE A 5 -10.90 73.92 -33.37
CA PHE A 5 -11.53 72.98 -32.40
C PHE A 5 -10.40 72.57 -31.39
N ILE A 6 -10.77 71.96 -30.25
CA ILE A 6 -9.96 70.99 -29.45
C ILE A 6 -8.73 71.52 -28.66
N TYR A 7 -8.77 71.31 -27.34
CA TYR A 7 -7.61 71.34 -26.45
C TYR A 7 -6.75 70.09 -26.69
N MET A 8 -5.44 70.29 -26.89
CA MET A 8 -4.48 69.22 -27.13
C MET A 8 -4.10 68.50 -25.83
N LEU A 9 -4.80 67.40 -25.53
CA LEU A 9 -4.38 66.42 -24.53
C LEU A 9 -3.26 65.54 -25.13
N MET A 10 -2.08 65.58 -24.52
CA MET A 10 -0.90 64.87 -25.02
C MET A 10 -0.99 63.37 -24.71
N PRO A 11 -0.76 62.45 -25.68
CA PRO A 11 -1.01 61.03 -25.49
C PRO A 11 0.15 60.35 -24.73
N PHE A 12 -0.13 59.82 -23.54
CA PHE A 12 0.81 58.95 -22.82
C PHE A 12 0.57 57.49 -23.21
N PHE A 13 1.17 57.06 -24.33
CA PHE A 13 1.18 55.67 -24.75
C PHE A 13 2.48 55.00 -24.28
N LEU A 14 2.49 54.45 -23.06
CA LEU A 14 3.52 53.49 -22.65
C LEU A 14 2.91 52.09 -22.53
N MET A 15 3.44 51.19 -23.35
CA MET A 15 3.15 49.77 -23.30
C MET A 15 3.82 49.12 -22.09
N THR A 16 3.07 48.33 -21.31
CA THR A 16 3.61 47.21 -20.52
C THR A 16 2.64 46.02 -20.50
N GLY A 17 2.14 45.64 -21.68
CA GLY A 17 1.67 44.27 -21.88
C GLY A 17 2.87 43.33 -22.01
N SER A 18 3.38 42.76 -20.91
CA SER A 18 4.35 41.66 -20.97
C SER A 18 4.40 40.82 -19.68
N CYS A 19 4.38 39.50 -19.85
CA CYS A 19 4.82 38.47 -18.90
C CYS A 19 4.24 38.47 -17.47
N LYS A 20 2.94 38.16 -17.33
CA LYS A 20 2.44 37.40 -16.16
C LYS A 20 2.81 35.90 -16.20
N LYS A 21 3.50 35.43 -17.24
CA LYS A 21 4.31 34.21 -17.18
C LYS A 21 5.72 34.59 -16.72
N TYR A 22 5.85 34.89 -15.42
CA TYR A 22 7.13 34.66 -14.76
C TYR A 22 7.45 33.17 -14.88
N LEU A 23 8.72 32.85 -15.12
CA LEU A 23 9.16 31.54 -15.58
C LEU A 23 8.64 30.41 -14.67
N ASP A 24 8.00 29.41 -15.28
CA ASP A 24 7.61 28.15 -14.63
C ASP A 24 8.85 27.24 -14.51
N VAL A 25 9.85 27.71 -13.78
CA VAL A 25 11.15 27.02 -13.54
C VAL A 25 11.11 26.06 -12.35
N ASN A 26 9.93 25.82 -11.78
CA ASN A 26 9.72 24.79 -10.75
C ASN A 26 9.23 23.45 -11.33
N LYS A 27 9.11 23.32 -12.66
CA LYS A 27 9.00 22.02 -13.31
C LYS A 27 10.35 21.31 -13.27
N ASN A 28 10.39 20.11 -12.69
CA ASN A 28 11.62 19.35 -12.57
C ASN A 28 11.99 18.78 -13.94
N ILE A 29 13.02 19.31 -14.58
CA ILE A 29 13.44 18.85 -15.92
C ILE A 29 13.90 17.38 -15.88
N ASP A 30 14.34 16.88 -14.72
CA ASP A 30 14.93 15.55 -14.54
C ASP A 30 13.92 14.49 -14.05
N ALA A 31 12.65 14.86 -13.78
CA ALA A 31 11.60 13.93 -13.37
C ALA A 31 10.23 14.33 -13.97
N PRO A 32 9.40 13.39 -14.45
CA PRO A 32 8.11 13.73 -15.03
C PRO A 32 7.18 14.33 -13.97
N ASP A 33 6.82 15.62 -14.13
CA ASP A 33 5.90 16.32 -13.22
C ASP A 33 4.48 15.73 -13.21
N TYR A 34 4.13 14.92 -14.22
CA TYR A 34 2.83 14.28 -14.41
C TYR A 34 3.00 12.96 -15.16
N ALA A 35 2.23 11.95 -14.76
CA ALA A 35 2.06 10.69 -15.49
C ALA A 35 0.59 10.26 -15.39
N ASP A 36 0.02 9.72 -16.46
CA ASP A 36 -1.38 9.23 -16.44
C ASP A 36 -1.60 8.24 -15.28
N GLY A 37 -2.72 8.37 -14.55
CA GLY A 37 -2.98 7.62 -13.31
C GLY A 37 -2.71 6.10 -13.39
N TYR A 38 -3.14 5.44 -14.47
CA TYR A 38 -2.94 4.00 -14.65
C TYR A 38 -1.48 3.55 -14.72
N LEU A 39 -0.52 4.45 -15.03
CA LEU A 39 0.91 4.13 -15.08
C LEU A 39 1.51 3.92 -13.69
N TYR A 40 0.91 4.49 -12.64
CA TYR A 40 1.35 4.27 -11.26
C TYR A 40 1.02 2.85 -10.76
N LEU A 41 -0.08 2.24 -11.23
CA LEU A 41 -0.60 0.97 -10.69
C LEU A 41 0.43 -0.18 -10.71
N ALA A 42 1.13 -0.37 -11.83
CA ALA A 42 2.11 -1.45 -11.98
C ALA A 42 3.25 -1.29 -10.97
N ASN A 43 3.76 -0.06 -10.83
CA ASN A 43 4.84 0.24 -9.91
C ASN A 43 4.41 0.15 -8.45
N ILE A 44 3.18 0.54 -8.10
CA ILE A 44 2.64 0.48 -6.74
C ILE A 44 2.37 -0.97 -6.31
N THR A 45 1.77 -1.78 -7.19
CA THR A 45 1.37 -3.16 -6.87
C THR A 45 2.58 -4.11 -6.77
N GLN A 46 3.63 -3.92 -7.58
CA GLN A 46 4.85 -4.73 -7.47
C GLN A 46 5.59 -4.55 -6.11
N GLN A 47 5.36 -3.46 -5.37
CA GLN A 47 6.03 -3.22 -4.08
C GLN A 47 5.65 -4.23 -3.01
N TYR A 48 4.52 -4.92 -3.15
CA TYR A 48 4.14 -6.00 -2.24
C TYR A 48 5.10 -7.19 -2.26
N GLN A 49 5.99 -7.31 -3.26
CA GLN A 49 7.13 -8.23 -3.16
C GLN A 49 8.03 -7.95 -1.94
N GLY A 50 8.09 -6.70 -1.46
CA GLY A 50 8.76 -6.30 -0.22
C GLY A 50 8.34 -7.14 0.99
N ILE A 51 7.05 -7.49 1.09
CA ILE A 51 6.51 -8.25 2.23
C ILE A 51 7.19 -9.63 2.34
N TYR A 52 7.49 -10.29 1.22
CA TYR A 52 8.19 -11.59 1.23
C TYR A 52 9.64 -11.49 1.72
N TRP A 53 10.25 -10.32 1.59
CA TRP A 53 11.60 -10.06 2.10
C TRP A 53 11.58 -9.77 3.61
N ASP A 54 10.54 -9.13 4.14
CA ASP A 54 10.33 -8.95 5.60
C ASP A 54 10.01 -10.26 6.32
N TYR A 55 9.38 -11.22 5.65
CA TYR A 55 9.15 -12.56 6.22
C TYR A 55 10.43 -13.29 6.63
N ARG A 56 11.61 -12.89 6.12
CA ARG A 56 12.90 -13.41 6.63
C ARG A 56 13.16 -13.04 8.08
N ALA A 57 12.67 -11.88 8.52
CA ALA A 57 12.71 -11.43 9.91
C ALA A 57 11.46 -11.90 10.70
N VAL A 58 10.26 -11.73 10.13
CA VAL A 58 8.99 -11.94 10.87
C VAL A 58 8.63 -13.42 11.05
N ALA A 59 8.86 -14.28 10.04
CA ALA A 59 8.42 -15.68 10.11
C ALA A 59 9.20 -16.55 11.14
N PRO A 60 10.48 -16.25 11.46
CA PRO A 60 11.14 -16.80 12.65
C PRO A 60 10.54 -16.37 13.99
N MET A 61 10.02 -15.14 14.12
CA MET A 61 9.36 -14.70 15.36
C MET A 61 8.08 -15.49 15.65
N THR A 62 7.35 -15.90 14.60
CA THR A 62 6.10 -16.66 14.69
C THR A 62 6.30 -18.17 14.62
N GLN A 63 7.55 -18.65 14.57
CA GLN A 63 7.90 -20.07 14.39
C GLN A 63 7.26 -20.72 13.15
N MET A 64 6.90 -19.91 12.14
CA MET A 64 6.36 -20.40 10.88
C MET A 64 7.48 -20.83 9.92
N MET A 65 8.63 -20.13 9.94
CA MET A 65 9.85 -20.47 9.21
C MET A 65 11.05 -20.38 10.15
N GLY A 66 12.09 -21.16 9.88
CA GLY A 66 13.39 -21.06 10.54
C GLY A 66 14.45 -20.45 9.61
N THR A 67 15.54 -19.97 10.19
CA THR A 67 16.70 -19.45 9.46
C THR A 67 17.99 -19.67 10.25
N THR A 68 19.11 -19.83 9.55
CA THR A 68 20.47 -19.79 10.14
C THR A 68 21.26 -18.56 9.72
N VAL A 69 20.65 -17.63 8.98
CA VAL A 69 21.29 -16.38 8.57
C VAL A 69 21.36 -15.43 9.76
N THR A 70 22.58 -15.10 10.22
CA THR A 70 22.85 -14.34 11.46
C THR A 70 22.03 -13.06 11.63
N LEU A 71 21.74 -12.36 10.52
CA LEU A 71 20.92 -11.15 10.54
C LEU A 71 19.49 -11.41 11.04
N TYR A 72 18.92 -12.53 10.62
CA TYR A 72 17.53 -12.90 10.86
C TYR A 72 17.35 -13.83 12.07
N THR A 73 18.38 -14.57 12.48
CA THR A 73 18.36 -15.34 13.74
C THR A 73 18.14 -14.46 14.98
N ASN A 74 18.49 -13.17 14.91
CA ASN A 74 18.19 -12.21 15.98
C ASN A 74 16.69 -12.11 16.25
N PHE A 75 15.86 -12.07 15.20
CA PHE A 75 14.40 -12.02 15.31
C PHE A 75 13.81 -13.30 15.89
N ALA A 76 14.38 -14.47 15.55
CA ALA A 76 14.03 -15.75 16.17
C ALA A 76 14.29 -15.75 17.69
N ASN A 77 15.34 -15.03 18.13
CA ASN A 77 15.68 -14.82 19.54
C ASN A 77 15.00 -13.58 20.16
N HIS A 78 13.91 -13.08 19.55
CA HIS A 78 13.16 -11.89 19.98
C HIS A 78 14.01 -10.62 20.16
N SER A 79 15.00 -10.45 19.28
CA SER A 79 15.93 -9.32 19.22
C SER A 79 16.03 -8.79 17.78
N TYR A 80 16.84 -7.76 17.55
CA TYR A 80 17.02 -7.12 16.25
C TYR A 80 18.49 -6.75 16.00
N ALA A 81 18.85 -6.54 14.73
CA ALA A 81 20.17 -6.04 14.37
C ALA A 81 20.21 -4.51 14.48
N LEU A 82 21.09 -3.97 15.32
CA LEU A 82 21.31 -2.53 15.45
C LEU A 82 21.83 -1.93 14.13
N GLY A 83 21.26 -0.80 13.71
CA GLY A 83 21.70 -0.06 12.52
C GLY A 83 21.42 -0.77 11.20
N ASN A 84 20.36 -1.59 11.13
CA ASN A 84 19.95 -2.32 9.93
C ASN A 84 18.44 -2.17 9.62
N ASP A 85 18.06 -2.47 8.38
CA ASP A 85 16.73 -2.32 7.77
C ASP A 85 15.96 -3.65 7.59
N ALA A 86 16.46 -4.78 8.12
CA ALA A 86 15.74 -6.05 8.16
C ALA A 86 14.39 -5.90 8.88
N GLY A 87 13.29 -6.28 8.21
CA GLY A 87 11.94 -6.06 8.73
C GLY A 87 11.38 -4.66 8.42
N GLY A 88 12.06 -3.86 7.60
CA GLY A 88 11.65 -2.51 7.21
C GLY A 88 11.09 -2.38 5.78
N GLU A 89 10.81 -3.48 5.07
CA GLU A 89 10.29 -3.43 3.69
C GLU A 89 8.88 -2.85 3.65
N VAL A 90 7.99 -3.19 4.59
CA VAL A 90 6.65 -2.61 4.68
C VAL A 90 6.71 -1.11 5.01
N TRP A 91 7.60 -0.70 5.91
CA TRP A 91 7.88 0.72 6.19
C TRP A 91 8.30 1.47 4.92
N ARG A 92 9.28 0.92 4.18
CA ARG A 92 9.76 1.50 2.93
C ARG A 92 8.69 1.45 1.83
N SER A 93 7.83 0.44 1.82
CA SER A 93 6.71 0.33 0.88
C SER A 93 5.75 1.51 1.07
N VAL A 94 5.27 1.75 2.29
CA VAL A 94 4.31 2.84 2.54
C VAL A 94 4.94 4.21 2.31
N TYR A 95 6.06 4.53 2.96
CA TYR A 95 6.59 5.90 2.96
C TYR A 95 7.42 6.26 1.73
N TRP A 96 7.94 5.29 0.98
CA TRP A 96 8.85 5.55 -0.14
C TRP A 96 8.37 4.99 -1.47
N THR A 97 8.26 3.67 -1.64
CA THR A 97 8.06 3.10 -2.99
C THR A 97 6.63 3.15 -3.49
N GLN A 98 5.62 2.99 -2.62
CA GLN A 98 4.25 3.43 -2.91
C GLN A 98 4.17 4.93 -2.67
N GLY A 99 4.41 5.39 -1.43
CA GLY A 99 4.70 6.79 -1.10
C GLY A 99 3.84 7.82 -1.83
N MET A 100 4.49 8.87 -2.34
CA MET A 100 3.86 9.91 -3.15
C MET A 100 3.32 9.40 -4.50
N ASN A 101 3.77 8.24 -5.02
CA ASN A 101 3.19 7.68 -6.25
C ASN A 101 1.72 7.26 -6.02
N LEU A 102 1.43 6.69 -4.84
CA LEU A 102 0.07 6.30 -4.45
C LEU A 102 -0.80 7.52 -4.14
N GLU A 103 -0.26 8.52 -3.46
CA GLU A 103 -0.98 9.78 -3.24
C GLU A 103 -1.26 10.51 -4.57
N ASN A 104 -0.30 10.53 -5.50
CA ASN A 104 -0.48 11.11 -6.84
C ASN A 104 -1.54 10.36 -7.65
N LEU A 105 -1.52 9.02 -7.66
CA LEU A 105 -2.57 8.20 -8.26
C LEU A 105 -3.94 8.59 -7.73
N ILE A 106 -4.11 8.63 -6.39
CA ILE A 106 -5.40 8.94 -5.77
C ILE A 106 -5.84 10.37 -6.11
N ASN A 107 -4.99 11.37 -5.86
CA ASN A 107 -5.34 12.78 -5.98
C ASN A 107 -5.65 13.17 -7.43
N GLN A 108 -4.82 12.75 -8.39
CA GLN A 108 -5.06 13.03 -9.81
C GLN A 108 -6.31 12.31 -10.32
N SER A 109 -6.57 11.09 -9.86
CA SER A 109 -7.76 10.35 -10.27
C SER A 109 -9.05 10.95 -9.71
N VAL A 110 -9.03 11.46 -8.47
CA VAL A 110 -10.16 12.21 -7.89
C VAL A 110 -10.39 13.53 -8.63
N GLU A 111 -9.33 14.24 -9.02
CA GLU A 111 -9.44 15.49 -9.81
C GLU A 111 -9.98 15.25 -11.23
N ALA A 112 -9.64 14.12 -11.85
CA ALA A 112 -10.08 13.75 -13.20
C ALA A 112 -11.47 13.09 -13.27
N GLU A 113 -12.06 12.74 -12.12
CA GLU A 113 -13.24 11.86 -12.00
C GLU A 113 -12.99 10.41 -12.49
N ASP A 114 -11.74 9.96 -12.45
CA ASP A 114 -11.26 8.59 -12.71
C ASP A 114 -11.55 7.68 -11.50
N TRP A 115 -12.83 7.53 -11.15
CA TRP A 115 -13.27 6.89 -9.91
C TRP A 115 -12.76 5.46 -9.72
N THR A 116 -12.61 4.69 -10.80
CA THR A 116 -12.03 3.33 -10.72
C THR A 116 -10.58 3.37 -10.27
N LEU A 117 -9.75 4.28 -10.81
CA LEU A 117 -8.35 4.42 -10.42
C LEU A 117 -8.20 4.95 -8.98
N ALA A 118 -9.01 5.95 -8.61
CA ALA A 118 -9.04 6.50 -7.25
C ALA A 118 -9.44 5.42 -6.22
N GLY A 119 -10.47 4.63 -6.53
CA GLY A 119 -10.96 3.54 -5.68
C GLY A 119 -9.95 2.41 -5.49
N ILE A 120 -9.27 1.99 -6.56
CA ILE A 120 -8.13 1.04 -6.47
C ILE A 120 -7.03 1.62 -5.58
N GLY A 121 -6.66 2.89 -5.78
CA GLY A 121 -5.67 3.59 -4.97
C GLY A 121 -6.00 3.58 -3.47
N TYR A 122 -7.24 3.94 -3.09
CA TYR A 122 -7.66 3.89 -1.68
C TYR A 122 -7.68 2.46 -1.10
N ALA A 123 -8.02 1.43 -1.90
CA ALA A 123 -8.00 0.05 -1.44
C ALA A 123 -6.57 -0.43 -1.13
N ILE A 124 -5.62 -0.11 -2.03
CA ILE A 124 -4.18 -0.33 -1.82
C ILE A 124 -3.70 0.42 -0.58
N LYS A 125 -4.04 1.70 -0.45
CA LYS A 125 -3.65 2.54 0.69
C LYS A 125 -4.14 1.95 2.02
N ALA A 126 -5.41 1.58 2.10
CA ALA A 126 -5.98 0.97 3.30
C ALA A 126 -5.24 -0.34 3.68
N PHE A 127 -4.96 -1.23 2.73
CA PHE A 127 -4.24 -2.48 3.00
C PHE A 127 -2.78 -2.26 3.45
N SER A 128 -2.04 -1.38 2.75
CA SER A 128 -0.63 -1.12 3.06
C SER A 128 -0.46 -0.48 4.43
N TRP A 129 -1.31 0.48 4.78
CA TRP A 129 -1.29 1.11 6.10
C TRP A 129 -1.77 0.18 7.22
N ASP A 130 -2.76 -0.70 6.96
CA ASP A 130 -3.15 -1.78 7.89
C ASP A 130 -1.98 -2.74 8.18
N ALA A 131 -1.21 -3.11 7.15
CA ALA A 131 -0.03 -3.95 7.30
C ALA A 131 1.09 -3.24 8.08
N LEU A 132 1.32 -1.95 7.80
CA LEU A 132 2.34 -1.13 8.45
C LEU A 132 2.12 -1.02 9.96
N THR A 133 0.93 -0.57 10.41
CA THR A 133 0.68 -0.43 11.85
C THR A 133 0.70 -1.77 12.59
N LYS A 134 0.32 -2.87 11.93
CA LYS A 134 0.39 -4.22 12.55
C LYS A 134 1.81 -4.74 12.77
N LEU A 135 2.79 -4.22 12.02
CA LEU A 135 4.21 -4.56 12.20
C LEU A 135 4.96 -3.55 13.07
N HIS A 136 4.60 -2.26 13.01
CA HIS A 136 5.38 -1.18 13.63
C HIS A 136 4.68 -0.42 14.77
N GLY A 137 3.37 -0.64 15.00
CA GLY A 137 2.61 0.05 16.05
C GLY A 137 2.16 1.46 15.65
N GLU A 138 2.42 2.42 16.52
CA GLU A 138 2.29 3.86 16.28
C GLU A 138 3.24 4.32 15.16
N LEU A 139 2.81 5.33 14.39
CA LEU A 139 3.53 5.75 13.18
C LEU A 139 3.10 7.16 12.72
N PRO A 140 3.90 7.87 11.92
CA PRO A 140 3.46 9.12 11.30
C PRO A 140 2.31 8.90 10.31
N LEU A 141 1.11 9.37 10.65
CA LEU A 141 -0.09 9.31 9.83
C LEU A 141 -0.48 10.70 9.32
N LYS A 142 -0.69 11.66 10.22
CA LYS A 142 -1.15 13.02 9.90
C LYS A 142 -0.05 13.88 9.30
N ASP A 143 1.18 13.68 9.76
CA ASP A 143 2.38 14.37 9.29
C ASP A 143 2.97 13.72 8.01
N ALA A 144 2.47 12.55 7.61
CA ALA A 144 2.98 11.85 6.43
C ALA A 144 2.74 12.65 5.14
N PHE A 145 3.78 12.71 4.30
CA PHE A 145 3.77 13.41 3.00
C PHE A 145 3.51 14.92 3.04
N VAL A 146 3.51 15.54 4.23
CA VAL A 146 3.39 17.00 4.38
C VAL A 146 4.63 17.70 3.76
N PRO A 147 4.49 18.55 2.73
CA PRO A 147 5.63 19.14 2.04
C PRO A 147 6.52 19.98 2.97
N ASN A 148 7.84 19.80 2.85
CA ASN A 148 8.88 20.49 3.63
C ASN A 148 8.90 20.16 5.14
N MET A 149 8.13 19.17 5.61
CA MET A 149 8.23 18.68 6.98
C MET A 149 9.45 17.76 7.14
N LEU A 150 10.34 18.10 8.06
CA LEU A 150 11.59 17.34 8.33
C LEU A 150 11.55 16.56 9.65
N THR A 151 10.53 16.78 10.47
CA THR A 151 10.30 16.15 11.77
C THR A 151 8.83 15.75 11.85
N HIS A 152 8.57 14.49 12.16
CA HIS A 152 7.23 13.91 12.08
C HIS A 152 6.78 13.38 13.44
N SER A 153 5.56 13.73 13.83
CA SER A 153 4.86 13.18 14.98
C SER A 153 4.42 11.75 14.71
N TYR A 154 4.26 10.94 15.75
CA TYR A 154 3.69 9.60 15.66
C TYR A 154 2.25 9.67 16.16
N ASP A 155 1.32 9.15 15.36
CA ASP A 155 -0.10 9.01 15.68
C ASP A 155 -0.35 7.63 16.32
N TYR A 156 -1.36 7.55 17.19
CA TYR A 156 -1.65 6.31 17.89
C TYR A 156 -2.27 5.26 16.96
N GLN A 157 -2.02 3.98 17.26
CA GLN A 157 -2.48 2.87 16.41
C GLN A 157 -4.01 2.82 16.23
N ASP A 158 -4.80 3.26 17.21
CA ASP A 158 -6.26 3.33 17.07
C ASP A 158 -6.70 4.38 16.04
N GLU A 159 -6.07 5.55 16.01
CA GLU A 159 -6.28 6.56 14.96
C GLU A 159 -5.92 6.01 13.57
N VAL A 160 -4.83 5.24 13.45
CA VAL A 160 -4.42 4.59 12.19
C VAL A 160 -5.43 3.53 11.76
N TYR A 161 -5.94 2.71 12.69
CA TYR A 161 -6.97 1.71 12.41
C TYR A 161 -8.26 2.36 11.89
N ASP A 162 -8.71 3.43 12.53
CA ASP A 162 -9.91 4.16 12.12
C ASP A 162 -9.74 4.80 10.74
N GLN A 163 -8.57 5.39 10.47
CA GLN A 163 -8.24 5.97 9.16
C GLN A 163 -8.12 4.92 8.04
N VAL A 164 -7.59 3.73 8.35
CA VAL A 164 -7.58 2.57 7.44
C VAL A 164 -8.99 2.16 7.03
N ARG A 165 -9.92 2.04 8.00
CA ARG A 165 -11.31 1.69 7.69
C ARG A 165 -12.04 2.80 6.92
N ALA A 166 -11.72 4.07 7.20
CA ALA A 166 -12.22 5.19 6.40
C ALA A 166 -11.77 5.10 4.93
N TRP A 167 -10.47 4.88 4.66
CA TRP A 167 -9.96 4.70 3.29
C TRP A 167 -10.56 3.49 2.59
N ALA A 168 -10.73 2.35 3.28
CA ALA A 168 -11.39 1.18 2.70
C ALA A 168 -12.85 1.45 2.33
N ARG A 169 -13.57 2.26 3.11
CA ARG A 169 -14.94 2.71 2.79
C ARG A 169 -14.98 3.66 1.58
N THR A 170 -14.06 4.62 1.51
CA THR A 170 -13.90 5.48 0.33
C THR A 170 -13.57 4.67 -0.92
N ALA A 171 -12.73 3.63 -0.81
CA ALA A 171 -12.44 2.74 -1.91
C ALA A 171 -13.71 2.08 -2.46
N ILE A 172 -14.55 1.51 -1.59
CA ILE A 172 -15.84 0.90 -1.97
C ILE A 172 -16.74 1.93 -2.66
N GLU A 173 -16.93 3.11 -2.05
CA GLU A 173 -17.78 4.17 -2.59
C GLU A 173 -17.35 4.62 -3.99
N LEU A 174 -16.05 4.81 -4.22
CA LEU A 174 -15.53 5.24 -5.53
C LEU A 174 -15.60 4.12 -6.57
N LEU A 175 -15.37 2.86 -6.19
CA LEU A 175 -15.51 1.71 -7.09
C LEU A 175 -16.97 1.43 -7.48
N GLU A 176 -17.95 1.90 -6.71
CA GLU A 176 -19.38 1.84 -7.06
C GLU A 176 -19.82 2.95 -8.04
N ARG A 177 -18.98 3.97 -8.29
CA ARG A 177 -19.24 5.03 -9.29
C ARG A 177 -18.82 4.58 -10.69
N GLU A 178 -19.40 5.20 -11.71
CA GLU A 178 -19.00 4.98 -13.11
C GLU A 178 -18.09 6.09 -13.63
N ASP A 179 -17.00 5.70 -14.28
CA ASP A 179 -16.08 6.62 -14.95
C ASP A 179 -16.76 7.20 -16.21
N ASN A 180 -16.44 8.46 -16.53
CA ASN A 180 -17.00 9.18 -17.68
C ASN A 180 -16.39 8.76 -19.04
N HIS A 181 -15.42 7.84 -19.06
CA HIS A 181 -14.65 7.43 -20.23
C HIS A 181 -14.22 5.96 -20.16
N ASN A 182 -13.56 5.45 -21.20
CA ASN A 182 -13.13 4.05 -21.31
C ASN A 182 -11.59 3.93 -21.33
N TYR A 183 -11.03 3.20 -20.37
CA TYR A 183 -9.58 2.97 -20.24
C TYR A 183 -8.98 2.01 -21.28
N GLY A 184 -9.81 1.30 -22.07
CA GLY A 184 -9.37 0.24 -22.98
C GLY A 184 -8.65 -0.88 -22.22
N ASN A 185 -7.37 -1.12 -22.56
CA ASN A 185 -6.51 -2.06 -21.82
C ASN A 185 -5.48 -1.37 -20.90
N LYS A 186 -5.65 -0.07 -20.61
CA LYS A 186 -4.71 0.69 -19.76
C LYS A 186 -4.69 0.14 -18.33
N ILE A 187 -5.84 -0.02 -17.67
CA ILE A 187 -5.90 -0.59 -16.31
C ILE A 187 -5.50 -2.06 -16.31
N SER A 188 -6.06 -2.89 -17.21
CA SER A 188 -5.82 -4.34 -17.22
C SER A 188 -4.37 -4.75 -17.52
N LYS A 189 -3.55 -3.86 -18.07
CA LYS A 189 -2.10 -4.05 -18.24
C LYS A 189 -1.24 -3.60 -17.05
N ASN A 190 -1.80 -2.83 -16.11
CA ASN A 190 -1.04 -2.22 -15.00
C ASN A 190 -1.58 -2.61 -13.61
N ASP A 191 -2.83 -3.03 -13.48
CA ASP A 191 -3.32 -3.72 -12.27
C ASP A 191 -2.88 -5.18 -12.29
N TYR A 192 -1.79 -5.46 -11.58
CA TYR A 192 -1.23 -6.80 -11.42
C TYR A 192 -1.98 -7.69 -10.42
N ILE A 193 -3.09 -7.25 -9.83
CA ILE A 193 -3.88 -8.05 -8.88
C ILE A 193 -5.17 -8.55 -9.54
N TYR A 194 -6.02 -7.64 -10.02
CA TYR A 194 -7.34 -7.98 -10.56
C TYR A 194 -7.59 -7.50 -12.00
N ALA A 195 -6.57 -6.99 -12.70
CA ALA A 195 -6.67 -6.48 -14.07
C ALA A 195 -7.80 -5.46 -14.29
N GLY A 196 -8.17 -4.68 -13.26
CA GLY A 196 -9.22 -3.66 -13.29
C GLY A 196 -10.62 -4.16 -12.90
N ASP A 197 -10.78 -5.39 -12.40
CA ASP A 197 -12.08 -5.89 -11.92
C ASP A 197 -12.53 -5.15 -10.64
N LYS A 198 -13.36 -4.12 -10.83
CA LYS A 198 -13.98 -3.31 -9.76
C LYS A 198 -14.65 -4.17 -8.69
N SER A 199 -15.29 -5.28 -9.08
CA SER A 199 -16.03 -6.14 -8.13
C SER A 199 -15.09 -6.83 -7.14
N LYS A 200 -13.92 -7.28 -7.62
CA LYS A 200 -12.88 -7.88 -6.76
C LYS A 200 -12.18 -6.83 -5.89
N TRP A 201 -11.96 -5.63 -6.41
CA TRP A 201 -11.44 -4.51 -5.60
C TRP A 201 -12.41 -4.09 -4.48
N ILE A 202 -13.73 -4.09 -4.72
CA ILE A 202 -14.74 -3.88 -3.67
C ILE A 202 -14.68 -4.99 -2.61
N LYS A 203 -14.60 -6.26 -3.02
CA LYS A 203 -14.43 -7.38 -2.08
C LYS A 203 -13.14 -7.26 -1.27
N PHE A 204 -12.03 -6.87 -1.89
CA PHE A 204 -10.75 -6.67 -1.22
C PHE A 204 -10.80 -5.51 -0.21
N ALA A 205 -11.45 -4.39 -0.54
CA ALA A 205 -11.65 -3.30 0.41
C ALA A 205 -12.49 -3.73 1.63
N ASN A 206 -13.54 -4.55 1.42
CA ASN A 206 -14.26 -5.19 2.52
C ASN A 206 -13.37 -6.17 3.31
N ALA A 207 -12.49 -6.93 2.64
CA ALA A 207 -11.52 -7.81 3.29
C ALA A 207 -10.52 -7.04 4.17
N VAL A 208 -10.10 -5.83 3.77
CA VAL A 208 -9.28 -4.94 4.61
C VAL A 208 -10.02 -4.52 5.87
N ILE A 209 -11.31 -4.16 5.77
CA ILE A 209 -12.15 -3.84 6.95
C ILE A 209 -12.23 -5.05 7.89
N VAL A 210 -12.51 -6.25 7.37
CA VAL A 210 -12.53 -7.50 8.16
C VAL A 210 -11.18 -7.74 8.84
N ARG A 211 -10.07 -7.64 8.10
CA ARG A 211 -8.71 -7.85 8.62
C ARG A 211 -8.34 -6.82 9.70
N ASN A 212 -8.78 -5.57 9.57
CA ASN A 212 -8.57 -4.51 10.55
C ASN A 212 -9.37 -4.78 11.84
N LEU A 213 -10.66 -5.03 11.72
CA LEU A 213 -11.55 -5.30 12.86
C LEU A 213 -11.21 -6.60 13.58
N ALA A 214 -10.79 -7.66 12.86
CA ALA A 214 -10.41 -8.93 13.47
C ALA A 214 -9.23 -8.79 14.45
N SER A 215 -8.29 -7.86 14.19
CA SER A 215 -7.19 -7.53 15.11
C SER A 215 -7.66 -6.82 16.40
N LEU A 216 -8.90 -6.31 16.44
CA LEU A 216 -9.54 -5.74 17.62
C LEU A 216 -10.38 -6.76 18.42
N SER A 217 -10.45 -8.02 17.99
CA SER A 217 -11.32 -9.07 18.58
C SER A 217 -11.14 -9.30 20.09
N ASN A 218 -9.95 -9.02 20.65
CA ASN A 218 -9.65 -9.15 22.08
C ASN A 218 -9.90 -7.86 22.90
N LYS A 219 -10.46 -6.79 22.30
CA LYS A 219 -10.88 -5.59 23.02
C LYS A 219 -12.19 -5.88 23.77
N LYS A 220 -12.33 -5.38 25.00
CA LYS A 220 -13.46 -5.70 25.91
C LYS A 220 -14.83 -5.31 25.35
N ASP A 221 -14.85 -4.27 24.52
CA ASP A 221 -15.99 -3.65 23.85
C ASP A 221 -16.17 -4.11 22.39
N PHE A 222 -15.40 -5.12 21.94
CA PHE A 222 -15.43 -5.59 20.55
C PHE A 222 -16.82 -6.02 20.07
N LYS A 223 -17.57 -6.74 20.91
CA LYS A 223 -18.92 -7.22 20.58
C LYS A 223 -19.89 -6.08 20.28
N ASP A 224 -19.78 -4.98 21.04
CA ASP A 224 -20.72 -3.87 20.98
C ASP A 224 -20.33 -2.83 19.92
N LYS A 225 -19.02 -2.66 19.66
CA LYS A 225 -18.51 -1.65 18.71
C LYS A 225 -18.19 -2.17 17.31
N TYR A 226 -17.66 -3.38 17.18
CA TYR A 226 -16.92 -3.81 15.99
C TYR A 226 -17.44 -5.10 15.35
N ALA A 227 -18.10 -5.98 16.12
CA ALA A 227 -18.52 -7.29 15.63
C ALA A 227 -19.53 -7.23 14.48
N GLN A 228 -20.52 -6.33 14.53
CA GLN A 228 -21.51 -6.20 13.44
C GLN A 228 -20.87 -5.68 12.15
N GLU A 229 -20.01 -4.66 12.25
CA GLU A 229 -19.26 -4.12 11.11
C GLU A 229 -18.39 -5.20 10.45
N LEU A 230 -17.75 -6.05 11.25
CA LEU A 230 -16.95 -7.18 10.76
C LEU A 230 -17.83 -8.18 10.00
N ILE A 231 -19.00 -8.55 10.54
CA ILE A 231 -19.93 -9.50 9.91
C ILE A 231 -20.45 -8.94 8.59
N ASP A 232 -20.87 -7.67 8.57
CA ASP A 232 -21.40 -7.00 7.38
C ASP A 232 -20.36 -6.85 6.27
N ALA A 233 -19.10 -6.59 6.63
CA ALA A 233 -17.98 -6.55 5.69
C ALA A 233 -17.61 -7.97 5.22
N ALA A 234 -17.61 -8.98 6.09
CA ALA A 234 -17.32 -10.37 5.74
C ALA A 234 -18.32 -10.94 4.73
N ALA A 235 -19.60 -10.61 4.86
CA ALA A 235 -20.64 -10.98 3.90
C ALA A 235 -20.46 -10.34 2.50
N LYS A 236 -19.60 -9.32 2.38
CA LYS A 236 -19.27 -8.60 1.13
C LYS A 236 -17.81 -8.79 0.70
N SER A 237 -17.05 -9.58 1.45
CA SER A 237 -15.63 -9.88 1.24
C SER A 237 -15.46 -11.04 0.25
N PHE A 238 -14.27 -11.64 0.22
CA PHE A 238 -13.96 -12.85 -0.53
C PHE A 238 -14.92 -14.01 -0.16
N GLN A 239 -15.51 -14.63 -1.17
CA GLN A 239 -16.45 -15.77 -1.01
C GLN A 239 -15.89 -17.07 -1.59
N SER A 240 -14.83 -17.01 -2.40
CA SER A 240 -14.12 -18.18 -2.94
C SER A 240 -12.64 -17.82 -3.21
N PRO A 241 -11.75 -18.81 -3.42
CA PRO A 241 -10.35 -18.56 -3.78
C PRO A 241 -10.16 -17.76 -5.08
N ASP A 242 -11.17 -17.68 -5.96
CA ASP A 242 -11.10 -16.83 -7.15
C ASP A 242 -11.07 -15.34 -6.81
N ASP A 243 -11.46 -14.95 -5.59
CA ASP A 243 -11.39 -13.58 -5.08
C ASP A 243 -10.01 -13.21 -4.51
N ASP A 244 -9.08 -14.17 -4.34
CA ASP A 244 -7.80 -13.96 -3.65
C ASP A 244 -6.94 -12.84 -4.29
N ALA A 245 -6.56 -11.85 -3.47
CA ALA A 245 -5.64 -10.77 -3.86
C ALA A 245 -4.21 -11.30 -4.06
N THR A 246 -3.87 -11.64 -5.31
CA THR A 246 -2.54 -12.13 -5.68
C THR A 246 -1.88 -11.21 -6.70
N VAL A 247 -0.73 -10.62 -6.37
CA VAL A 247 0.11 -9.90 -7.34
C VAL A 247 0.72 -10.89 -8.33
N LYS A 248 0.44 -10.71 -9.62
CA LYS A 248 0.91 -11.53 -10.74
C LYS A 248 1.84 -10.70 -11.61
N ILE A 249 3.07 -11.16 -11.74
CA ILE A 249 4.15 -10.51 -12.50
C ILE A 249 4.89 -11.56 -13.33
N ASP A 250 5.29 -11.17 -14.54
CA ASP A 250 6.06 -12.05 -15.42
C ASP A 250 7.47 -12.27 -14.87
N ALA A 251 7.94 -13.52 -14.98
CA ALA A 251 9.25 -13.93 -14.48
C ALA A 251 9.77 -15.18 -15.20
N GLY A 252 11.08 -15.43 -15.07
CA GLY A 252 11.79 -16.53 -15.72
C GLY A 252 12.47 -16.18 -17.04
N SER A 253 12.41 -14.91 -17.46
CA SER A 253 13.14 -14.40 -18.62
C SER A 253 14.50 -13.82 -18.22
N GLN A 254 15.33 -13.46 -19.21
CA GLN A 254 16.59 -12.74 -18.96
C GLN A 254 16.36 -11.33 -18.37
N SER A 255 15.26 -10.67 -18.73
CA SER A 255 14.89 -9.34 -18.24
C SER A 255 14.13 -9.37 -16.91
N ALA A 256 13.46 -10.48 -16.59
CA ALA A 256 12.75 -10.71 -15.34
C ALA A 256 13.18 -12.06 -14.71
N PRO A 257 14.42 -12.17 -14.19
CA PRO A 257 14.94 -13.43 -13.67
C PRO A 257 14.17 -13.88 -12.41
N TYR A 258 13.96 -15.20 -12.27
CA TYR A 258 13.28 -15.79 -11.11
C TYR A 258 13.83 -15.31 -9.76
N SER A 259 15.15 -15.11 -9.67
CA SER A 259 15.85 -14.65 -8.47
C SER A 259 15.47 -13.23 -8.00
N GLY A 260 14.85 -12.41 -8.85
CA GLY A 260 14.37 -11.06 -8.51
C GLY A 260 12.84 -10.90 -8.53
N TYR A 261 12.14 -11.70 -9.34
CA TYR A 261 10.72 -11.47 -9.66
C TYR A 261 9.76 -12.52 -9.09
N ASN A 262 10.23 -13.67 -8.58
CA ASN A 262 9.36 -14.60 -7.87
C ASN A 262 9.37 -14.33 -6.35
N ASN A 263 8.28 -14.70 -5.69
CA ASN A 263 8.18 -14.77 -4.23
C ASN A 263 9.41 -15.48 -3.64
N PHE A 264 10.08 -14.84 -2.67
CA PHE A 264 11.30 -15.34 -2.03
C PHE A 264 11.14 -16.76 -1.45
N TRP A 265 9.96 -17.08 -0.93
CA TRP A 265 9.63 -18.37 -0.31
C TRP A 265 9.03 -19.38 -1.30
N GLY A 266 8.86 -18.98 -2.57
CA GLY A 266 8.34 -19.83 -3.62
C GLY A 266 9.35 -20.89 -4.09
N THR A 267 8.84 -22.05 -4.50
CA THR A 267 9.65 -23.18 -4.98
C THR A 267 10.54 -22.85 -6.19
N SER A 268 10.19 -21.84 -6.99
CA SER A 268 10.94 -21.41 -8.17
C SER A 268 12.29 -20.74 -7.89
N ARG A 269 12.58 -20.35 -6.65
CA ARG A 269 13.81 -19.57 -6.32
C ARG A 269 14.93 -20.37 -5.66
N GLY A 270 14.70 -21.61 -5.26
CA GLY A 270 15.72 -22.44 -4.61
C GLY A 270 16.26 -21.90 -3.28
N ASN A 271 15.59 -20.92 -2.66
CA ASN A 271 16.01 -20.30 -1.40
C ASN A 271 15.80 -21.22 -0.18
N LEU A 272 14.79 -22.12 -0.26
CA LEU A 272 14.44 -23.06 0.80
C LEU A 272 15.56 -24.10 0.97
N THR A 273 16.37 -23.90 1.99
CA THR A 273 17.68 -24.55 2.23
C THR A 273 18.00 -24.53 3.73
N TYR A 274 19.19 -24.95 4.14
CA TYR A 274 19.67 -24.77 5.52
C TYR A 274 19.65 -23.29 6.00
N ASN A 275 19.68 -22.32 5.08
CA ASN A 275 19.62 -20.90 5.41
C ASN A 275 18.20 -20.40 5.71
N TYR A 276 17.18 -21.02 5.11
CA TYR A 276 15.76 -20.66 5.23
C TYR A 276 14.91 -21.92 5.08
N PHE A 277 14.24 -22.38 6.13
CA PHE A 277 13.59 -23.68 6.16
C PHE A 277 12.22 -23.63 6.82
N GLN A 278 11.36 -24.62 6.52
CA GLN A 278 10.11 -24.83 7.23
C GLN A 278 10.42 -25.16 8.70
N HIS A 279 9.86 -24.41 9.63
CA HIS A 279 10.05 -24.69 11.06
C HIS A 279 9.14 -25.85 11.50
N GLU A 280 9.65 -26.71 12.38
CA GLU A 280 9.00 -27.94 12.86
C GLU A 280 7.62 -27.68 13.47
N TYR A 281 7.49 -26.65 14.32
CA TYR A 281 6.20 -26.24 14.91
C TYR A 281 5.10 -26.01 13.86
N ALA A 282 5.43 -25.37 12.73
CA ALA A 282 4.45 -25.13 11.68
C ALA A 282 4.14 -26.37 10.84
N VAL A 283 5.04 -27.36 10.76
CA VAL A 283 4.67 -28.71 10.27
C VAL A 283 3.66 -29.32 11.22
N GLN A 284 3.96 -29.33 12.52
CA GLN A 284 3.13 -29.92 13.57
C GLN A 284 1.72 -29.30 13.64
N VAL A 285 1.59 -27.97 13.48
CA VAL A 285 0.29 -27.29 13.37
C VAL A 285 -0.50 -27.77 12.16
N LEU A 286 0.15 -27.98 11.01
CA LEU A 286 -0.51 -28.43 9.78
C LEU A 286 -0.83 -29.93 9.78
N THR A 287 -0.06 -30.75 10.49
CA THR A 287 -0.28 -32.21 10.62
C THR A 287 -1.13 -32.59 11.83
N GLY A 288 -1.47 -31.65 12.71
CA GLY A 288 -2.19 -31.93 13.95
C GLY A 288 -1.37 -32.69 14.99
N THR A 289 -0.04 -32.51 14.98
CA THR A 289 0.93 -33.19 15.86
C THR A 289 1.71 -32.21 16.73
N VAL A 290 1.09 -31.08 17.12
CA VAL A 290 1.66 -30.14 18.11
C VAL A 290 1.72 -30.86 19.47
N PRO A 291 2.89 -30.97 20.11
CA PRO A 291 2.98 -31.59 21.44
C PRO A 291 2.11 -30.85 22.46
N GLU A 292 1.41 -31.61 23.31
CA GLU A 292 0.78 -31.04 24.49
C GLU A 292 1.87 -30.78 25.55
N TYR A 293 2.16 -29.51 25.78
CA TYR A 293 3.08 -29.08 26.83
C TYR A 293 2.31 -28.95 28.14
N GLY A 294 2.60 -29.84 29.10
CA GLY A 294 2.10 -29.68 30.47
C GLY A 294 2.57 -28.37 31.10
N GLN A 295 1.92 -27.91 32.19
CA GLN A 295 2.22 -26.63 32.86
C GLN A 295 3.69 -26.46 33.32
N VAL A 296 4.49 -27.52 33.28
CA VAL A 296 5.91 -27.57 33.67
C VAL A 296 6.88 -27.70 32.48
N GLY A 297 6.38 -27.68 31.23
CA GLY A 297 7.21 -27.66 30.01
C GLY A 297 7.72 -29.01 29.52
N ASN A 298 7.23 -30.12 30.06
CA ASN A 298 7.47 -31.46 29.51
C ASN A 298 6.34 -31.82 28.52
N ASN A 299 6.70 -32.55 27.46
CA ASN A 299 5.74 -33.16 26.54
C ASN A 299 5.00 -34.30 27.24
N GLU A 300 3.68 -34.38 27.06
CA GLU A 300 2.87 -35.59 27.33
C GLU A 300 2.67 -36.44 26.06
#